data_AF-A0A2J4Q648-F1
#
_entry.id   AF-A0A2J4Q648-F1
#
_cell.length_a   1.000
_cell.length_b   1.000
_cell.length_c   1.000
_cell.angle_alpha   90.00
_cell.angle_beta   90.00
_cell.angle_gamma   90.00
#
_symmetry.space_group_name_H-M   'P 1'
#
loop_
_entity.id
_entity.type
_entity.pdbx_description
1 polymer ?
#
loop_
_entity_poly.entity_id
_entity_poly.type
_entity_poly.pdbx_seq_one_letter_code
_entity_poly.pdbx_strand_id
1 'polypeptide(L)'
;MAETKNIDAVAGIISSKIFRELKWEMSIHTDLNWPCCLDSHLKHNQKEKTHPTDVVFFYKDPYSDIYQYIQTDLKSYSNKTITDSQYGKIQSTIKSLAQQVDCSVRNAEWKELFLNEITDKFQVHGMLFIYNHDNEYDKGLLDKISNILNSDLKFPTNSYIFILDPVSIRFLLSVTEDIAKRRNYEDHNGQLAEFLWEKIPPWDS
;
A
#
# COMPACT_ATOMS: atom_id res chain seq x y z
N MET A 1 -4.67 -16.35 19.02
CA MET A 1 -5.66 -15.26 18.79
C MET A 1 -5.20 -13.92 19.37
N ALA A 2 -4.54 -13.85 20.54
CA ALA A 2 -3.97 -12.60 21.07
C ALA A 2 -2.63 -12.21 20.39
N GLU A 3 -1.84 -13.19 19.98
CA GLU A 3 -0.50 -12.99 19.38
C GLU A 3 -0.58 -12.37 17.98
N THR A 4 -1.49 -12.83 17.12
CA THR A 4 -1.70 -12.33 15.75
C THR A 4 -2.15 -10.87 15.72
N LYS A 5 -3.05 -10.47 16.63
CA LYS A 5 -3.48 -9.07 16.78
C LYS A 5 -2.33 -8.12 17.09
N ASN A 6 -1.36 -8.58 17.89
CA ASN A 6 -0.22 -7.77 18.28
C ASN A 6 0.75 -7.58 17.10
N ILE A 7 0.86 -8.58 16.23
CA ILE A 7 1.75 -8.55 15.06
C ILE A 7 1.13 -7.73 13.91
N ASP A 8 -0.17 -7.87 13.65
CA ASP A 8 -0.87 -7.06 12.64
C ASP A 8 -0.84 -5.58 13.01
N ALA A 9 -0.92 -5.25 14.31
CA ALA A 9 -0.71 -3.90 14.81
C ALA A 9 0.69 -3.35 14.48
N VAL A 10 1.73 -4.20 14.49
CA VAL A 10 3.09 -3.78 14.10
C VAL A 10 3.15 -3.44 12.60
N ALA A 11 2.51 -4.22 11.74
CA ALA A 11 2.45 -3.91 10.30
C ALA A 11 1.76 -2.56 10.04
N GLY A 12 0.67 -2.27 10.76
CA GLY A 12 0.00 -0.97 10.73
C GLY A 12 0.91 0.18 11.19
N ILE A 13 1.64 0.01 12.31
CA ILE A 13 2.57 1.02 12.83
C ILE A 13 3.72 1.29 11.85
N ILE A 14 4.35 0.24 11.31
CA ILE A 14 5.49 0.38 10.41
C ILE A 14 5.07 1.03 9.09
N SER A 15 3.99 0.56 8.47
CA SER A 15 3.46 1.16 7.24
C SER A 15 3.12 2.64 7.45
N SER A 16 2.40 2.98 8.54
CA SER A 16 2.10 4.37 8.90
C SER A 16 3.36 5.22 9.04
N LYS A 17 4.39 4.71 9.73
CA LYS A 17 5.65 5.43 9.93
C LYS A 17 6.35 5.71 8.61
N ILE A 18 6.46 4.71 7.73
CA ILE A 18 7.10 4.82 6.42
C ILE A 18 6.35 5.86 5.57
N PHE A 19 5.05 5.67 5.35
CA PHE A 19 4.31 6.49 4.40
C PHE A 19 4.09 7.92 4.87
N ARG A 20 3.92 8.14 6.19
CA ARG A 20 3.91 9.50 6.75
C ARG A 20 5.22 10.24 6.51
N GLU A 21 6.36 9.57 6.62
CA GLU A 21 7.66 10.18 6.35
C GLU A 21 7.83 10.53 4.86
N LEU A 22 7.23 9.73 3.97
CA LEU A 22 7.10 9.99 2.53
C LEU A 22 6.00 11.02 2.19
N LYS A 23 5.40 11.68 3.19
CA LYS A 23 4.34 12.69 3.05
C LYS A 23 3.03 12.17 2.46
N TRP A 24 2.79 10.87 2.56
CA TRP A 24 1.48 10.30 2.28
C TRP A 24 0.58 10.48 3.50
N GLU A 25 -0.70 10.61 3.24
CA GLU A 25 -1.76 10.68 4.24
C GLU A 25 -2.43 9.32 4.37
N MET A 26 -3.02 9.07 5.54
CA MET A 26 -3.77 7.86 5.86
C MET A 26 -5.25 8.23 5.99
N SER A 27 -6.12 7.43 5.36
CA SER A 27 -7.56 7.54 5.55
C SER A 27 -7.95 7.34 7.02
N ILE A 28 -8.93 8.12 7.48
CA ILE A 28 -9.52 7.98 8.82
C ILE A 28 -10.24 6.62 8.95
N HIS A 29 -10.82 6.14 7.85
CA HIS A 29 -11.52 4.88 7.80
C HIS A 29 -10.51 3.74 7.57
N THR A 30 -10.41 2.83 8.54
CA THR A 30 -9.54 1.64 8.54
C THR A 30 -10.34 0.40 8.93
N ASP A 31 -9.82 -0.79 8.62
CA ASP A 31 -10.35 -2.10 9.01
C ASP A 31 -11.85 -2.28 8.71
N LEU A 32 -12.25 -1.98 7.47
CA LEU A 32 -13.65 -1.97 7.07
C LEU A 32 -13.95 -2.91 5.91
N ASN A 33 -15.22 -3.27 5.79
CA ASN A 33 -15.74 -4.07 4.69
C ASN A 33 -16.79 -3.24 3.96
N TRP A 34 -16.69 -3.20 2.64
CA TRP A 34 -17.62 -2.47 1.77
C TRP A 34 -18.14 -3.42 0.66
N PRO A 35 -19.33 -3.18 0.09
CA PRO A 35 -19.95 -4.11 -0.84
C PRO A 35 -19.22 -4.15 -2.19
N CYS A 36 -19.15 -5.35 -2.78
CA CYS A 36 -18.72 -5.52 -4.16
C CYS A 36 -19.78 -4.99 -5.12
N CYS A 37 -19.37 -4.21 -6.12
CA CYS A 37 -20.28 -3.62 -7.12
C CYS A 37 -20.23 -4.31 -8.49
N LEU A 38 -19.57 -5.47 -8.61
CA LEU A 38 -19.39 -6.18 -9.88
C LEU A 38 -19.74 -7.66 -9.78
N ASP A 39 -20.69 -8.10 -10.60
CA ASP A 39 -21.13 -9.51 -10.65
C ASP A 39 -20.00 -10.47 -11.07
N SER A 40 -19.07 -9.99 -11.91
CA SER A 40 -17.91 -10.78 -12.36
C SER A 40 -16.98 -11.23 -11.22
N HIS A 41 -17.08 -10.63 -10.04
CA HIS A 41 -16.29 -10.99 -8.87
C HIS A 41 -16.98 -12.01 -7.96
N LEU A 42 -18.27 -12.30 -8.21
CA LEU A 42 -19.06 -13.27 -7.48
C LEU A 42 -18.68 -14.69 -7.91
N LYS A 43 -18.61 -15.61 -6.95
CA LYS A 43 -18.48 -17.04 -7.25
C LYS A 43 -19.83 -17.59 -7.73
N HIS A 44 -19.80 -18.77 -8.35
CA HIS A 44 -21.02 -19.48 -8.72
C HIS A 44 -21.94 -19.63 -7.50
N ASN A 45 -23.21 -19.22 -7.63
CA ASN A 45 -24.22 -19.15 -6.55
C ASN A 45 -23.96 -18.15 -5.42
N GLN A 46 -22.99 -17.25 -5.54
CA GLN A 46 -22.80 -16.16 -4.58
C GLN A 46 -23.66 -14.97 -4.98
N LYS A 47 -24.55 -14.52 -4.09
CA LYS A 47 -25.42 -13.35 -4.32
C LYS A 47 -24.73 -12.03 -3.96
N GLU A 48 -23.93 -12.05 -2.91
CA GLU A 48 -23.31 -10.86 -2.34
C GLU A 48 -21.86 -11.16 -1.94
N LYS A 49 -21.03 -10.14 -2.03
CA LYS A 49 -19.62 -10.18 -1.67
C LYS A 49 -19.21 -8.84 -1.10
N THR A 50 -18.31 -8.85 -0.14
CA THR A 50 -17.68 -7.66 0.39
C THR A 50 -16.19 -7.64 0.08
N HIS A 51 -15.62 -6.46 0.12
CA HIS A 51 -14.22 -6.16 -0.04
C HIS A 51 -13.66 -5.70 1.31
N PRO A 52 -12.74 -6.45 1.92
CA PRO A 52 -12.04 -5.98 3.11
C PRO A 52 -10.94 -4.99 2.69
N THR A 53 -10.83 -3.88 3.43
CA THR A 53 -9.76 -2.91 3.27
C THR A 53 -9.18 -2.61 4.66
N ASP A 54 -7.90 -2.92 4.86
CA ASP A 54 -7.23 -2.67 6.15
C ASP A 54 -6.95 -1.16 6.27
N VAL A 55 -6.29 -0.58 5.27
CA VAL A 55 -6.00 0.86 5.26
C VAL A 55 -5.88 1.40 3.84
N VAL A 56 -6.23 2.68 3.65
CA VAL A 56 -5.98 3.41 2.42
C VAL A 56 -5.00 4.53 2.70
N PHE A 57 -3.87 4.53 2.00
CA PHE A 57 -2.97 5.68 1.95
C PHE A 57 -3.28 6.51 0.72
N PHE A 58 -3.02 7.80 0.77
CA PHE A 58 -3.15 8.66 -0.40
C PHE A 58 -2.12 9.78 -0.42
N TYR A 59 -1.81 10.26 -1.62
CA TYR A 59 -0.96 11.43 -1.81
C TYR A 59 -1.35 12.15 -3.11
N LYS A 60 -1.08 13.45 -3.18
CA LYS A 60 -1.13 14.20 -4.44
C LYS A 60 0.14 13.93 -5.23
N ASP A 61 0.01 13.43 -6.46
CA ASP A 61 1.15 13.15 -7.31
C ASP A 61 1.98 14.44 -7.53
N PRO A 62 3.31 14.42 -7.32
CA PRO A 62 4.11 15.65 -7.40
C PRO A 62 4.32 16.14 -8.85
N TYR A 63 4.03 15.29 -9.84
CA TYR A 63 4.24 15.58 -11.26
C TYR A 63 2.93 15.70 -12.04
N SER A 64 1.79 15.46 -11.40
CA SER A 64 0.46 15.53 -12.02
C SER A 64 -0.60 15.97 -11.03
N ASP A 65 -1.69 16.55 -11.52
CA ASP A 65 -2.81 16.99 -10.67
C ASP A 65 -3.77 15.82 -10.36
N ILE A 66 -3.21 14.66 -10.05
CA ILE A 66 -3.95 13.42 -9.79
C ILE A 66 -3.66 12.94 -8.37
N TYR A 67 -4.71 12.66 -7.61
CA TYR A 67 -4.57 11.99 -6.32
C TYR A 67 -4.40 10.49 -6.51
N GLN A 68 -3.37 9.95 -5.88
CA GLN A 68 -3.08 8.53 -5.87
C GLN A 68 -3.61 7.93 -4.58
N TYR A 69 -4.57 7.01 -4.69
CA TYR A 69 -5.13 6.27 -3.56
C TYR A 69 -4.62 4.82 -3.61
N ILE A 70 -4.13 4.33 -2.47
CA ILE A 70 -3.44 3.04 -2.37
C ILE A 70 -4.20 2.18 -1.36
N GLN A 71 -5.05 1.32 -1.91
CA GLN A 71 -5.72 0.24 -1.18
C GLN A 71 -4.67 -0.70 -0.63
N THR A 72 -4.55 -0.77 0.69
CA THR A 72 -3.49 -1.54 1.33
C THR A 72 -4.08 -2.67 2.14
N ASP A 73 -3.61 -3.87 1.81
CA ASP A 73 -3.86 -5.08 2.59
C ASP A 73 -2.58 -5.40 3.37
N LEU A 74 -2.69 -5.42 4.70
CA LEU A 74 -1.60 -5.68 5.63
C LEU A 74 -1.61 -7.18 5.95
N LYS A 75 -0.48 -7.84 5.71
CA LYS A 75 -0.30 -9.24 6.06
C LYS A 75 0.94 -9.42 6.89
N SER A 76 0.77 -10.00 8.07
CA SER A 76 1.87 -10.44 8.89
C SER A 76 2.05 -11.95 8.83
N TYR A 77 3.30 -12.40 8.74
CA TYR A 77 3.63 -13.82 8.73
C TYR A 77 4.69 -14.12 9.78
N SER A 78 4.55 -15.26 10.46
CA SER A 78 5.52 -15.83 11.39
C SER A 78 6.11 -17.14 10.85
N ASN A 79 7.41 -17.30 11.06
CA ASN A 79 8.27 -18.49 11.03
C ASN A 79 8.83 -19.00 9.68
N LYS A 80 10.17 -19.17 9.67
CA LYS A 80 10.94 -20.30 9.11
C LYS A 80 10.63 -20.75 7.67
N THR A 81 10.30 -19.82 6.78
CA THR A 81 9.99 -19.99 5.32
C THR A 81 8.49 -20.00 5.04
N ILE A 82 8.07 -19.20 4.05
CA ILE A 82 6.71 -19.22 3.52
C ILE A 82 6.49 -20.61 2.89
N THR A 83 5.54 -21.37 3.40
CA THR A 83 5.13 -22.67 2.88
C THR A 83 4.28 -22.51 1.61
N ASP A 84 4.15 -23.57 0.79
CA ASP A 84 3.27 -23.60 -0.40
C ASP A 84 1.82 -23.16 -0.09
N SER A 85 1.34 -23.51 1.11
CA SER A 85 0.02 -23.08 1.60
C SER A 85 -0.09 -21.57 1.82
N GLN A 86 0.99 -20.92 2.24
CA GLN A 86 1.05 -19.46 2.43
C GLN A 86 1.19 -18.74 1.08
N TYR A 87 1.90 -19.31 0.11
CA TYR A 87 1.93 -18.77 -1.26
C TYR A 87 0.53 -18.76 -1.90
N GLY A 88 -0.24 -19.84 -1.75
CA GLY A 88 -1.65 -19.87 -2.21
C GLY A 88 -2.51 -18.80 -1.55
N LYS A 89 -2.30 -18.52 -0.25
CA LYS A 89 -2.97 -17.41 0.44
C LYS A 89 -2.56 -16.04 -0.12
N ILE A 90 -1.27 -15.82 -0.37
CA ILE A 90 -0.77 -14.58 -0.97
C ILE A 90 -1.39 -14.38 -2.35
N GLN A 91 -1.42 -15.40 -3.21
CA GLN A 91 -2.08 -15.32 -4.51
C GLN A 91 -3.56 -14.96 -4.40
N SER A 92 -4.29 -15.60 -3.47
CA SER A 92 -5.69 -15.29 -3.23
C SER A 92 -5.90 -13.86 -2.72
N THR A 93 -4.95 -13.35 -1.94
CA THR A 93 -4.94 -11.98 -1.40
C THR A 93 -4.70 -10.98 -2.54
N ILE A 94 -3.72 -11.23 -3.41
CA ILE A 94 -3.46 -10.40 -4.60
C ILE A 94 -4.69 -10.35 -5.52
N LYS A 95 -5.36 -11.49 -5.74
CA LYS A 95 -6.59 -11.52 -6.54
C LYS A 95 -7.73 -10.76 -5.87
N SER A 96 -7.88 -10.88 -4.55
CA SER A 96 -8.85 -10.11 -3.78
C SER A 96 -8.57 -8.61 -3.90
N LEU A 97 -7.31 -8.21 -3.72
CA LEU A 97 -6.85 -6.83 -3.83
C LEU A 97 -7.06 -6.24 -5.23
N ALA A 98 -6.78 -7.00 -6.29
CA ALA A 98 -7.10 -6.61 -7.67
C ALA A 98 -8.59 -6.28 -7.84
N GLN A 99 -9.46 -7.10 -7.26
CA GLN A 99 -10.90 -6.91 -7.30
C GLN A 99 -11.35 -5.70 -6.48
N GLN A 100 -10.71 -5.45 -5.33
CA GLN A 100 -10.94 -4.22 -4.54
C GLN A 100 -10.62 -2.98 -5.36
N VAL A 101 -9.47 -2.96 -6.05
CA VAL A 101 -9.07 -1.85 -6.92
C VAL A 101 -10.06 -1.67 -8.08
N ASP A 102 -10.50 -2.75 -8.74
CA ASP A 102 -11.51 -2.68 -9.82
C ASP A 102 -12.86 -2.12 -9.35
N CYS A 103 -13.32 -2.51 -8.16
CA CYS A 103 -14.55 -2.01 -7.59
C CYS A 103 -14.43 -0.57 -7.08
N SER A 104 -13.31 -0.18 -6.48
CA SER A 104 -13.12 1.13 -5.83
C SER A 104 -13.39 2.33 -6.77
N VAL A 105 -12.98 2.23 -8.03
CA VAL A 105 -13.18 3.29 -9.04
C VAL A 105 -14.68 3.51 -9.35
N ARG A 106 -15.52 2.49 -9.16
CA ARG A 106 -16.94 2.49 -9.55
C ARG A 106 -17.90 2.54 -8.36
N ASN A 107 -17.47 2.08 -7.19
CA ASN A 107 -18.32 1.97 -6.01
C ASN A 107 -18.53 3.35 -5.34
N ALA A 108 -19.80 3.74 -5.14
CA ALA A 108 -20.15 5.02 -4.54
C ALA A 108 -19.83 5.08 -3.04
N GLU A 109 -20.06 4.00 -2.29
CA GLU A 109 -19.74 3.91 -0.86
C GLU A 109 -18.23 3.97 -0.63
N TRP A 110 -17.44 3.33 -1.51
CA TRP A 110 -15.99 3.47 -1.45
C TRP A 110 -15.55 4.93 -1.63
N LYS A 111 -16.16 5.65 -2.59
CA LYS A 111 -15.83 7.05 -2.83
C LYS A 111 -16.18 7.94 -1.64
N GLU A 112 -17.32 7.71 -1.01
CA GLU A 112 -17.77 8.44 0.17
C GLU A 112 -16.85 8.20 1.38
N LEU A 113 -16.37 6.98 1.55
CA LEU A 113 -15.47 6.62 2.64
C LEU A 113 -14.06 7.19 2.48
N PHE A 114 -13.53 7.21 1.25
CA PHE A 114 -12.08 7.37 1.04
C PHE A 114 -11.68 8.60 0.23
N LEU A 115 -12.52 9.12 -0.66
CA LEU A 115 -12.14 10.33 -1.40
C LEU A 115 -12.19 11.53 -0.46
N ASN A 116 -11.16 12.37 -0.54
CA ASN A 116 -11.24 13.70 0.04
C ASN A 116 -12.32 14.53 -0.67
N GLU A 117 -12.91 15.50 0.03
CA GLU A 117 -13.93 16.41 -0.53
C GLU A 117 -13.41 17.25 -1.73
N ILE A 118 -12.12 17.18 -2.01
CA ILE A 118 -11.46 17.86 -3.11
C ILE A 118 -11.75 17.07 -4.39
N THR A 119 -12.51 17.70 -5.27
CA THR A 119 -13.06 17.21 -6.55
C THR A 119 -12.00 16.99 -7.64
N ASP A 120 -10.87 16.39 -7.28
CA ASP A 120 -9.74 16.20 -8.16
C ASP A 120 -9.73 14.81 -8.82
N LYS A 121 -9.09 14.77 -9.99
CA LYS A 121 -8.83 13.53 -10.72
C LYS A 121 -8.10 12.57 -9.77
N PHE A 122 -8.52 11.32 -9.73
CA PHE A 122 -7.90 10.32 -8.87
C PHE A 122 -7.64 9.01 -9.61
N GLN A 123 -6.68 8.25 -9.09
CA GLN A 123 -6.39 6.89 -9.48
C GLN A 123 -6.30 6.02 -8.23
N VAL A 124 -6.69 4.76 -8.38
CA VAL A 124 -6.63 3.78 -7.29
C VAL A 124 -5.65 2.68 -7.66
N HIS A 125 -4.81 2.32 -6.71
CA HIS A 125 -3.81 1.25 -6.80
C HIS A 125 -3.98 0.30 -5.62
N GLY A 126 -3.45 -0.91 -5.76
CA GLY A 126 -3.38 -1.89 -4.70
C GLY A 126 -1.97 -1.99 -4.13
N MET A 127 -1.84 -2.24 -2.84
CA MET A 127 -0.59 -2.56 -2.18
C MET A 127 -0.78 -3.73 -1.22
N LEU A 128 -0.01 -4.80 -1.42
CA LEU A 128 0.10 -5.88 -0.45
C LEU A 128 1.37 -5.63 0.38
N PHE A 129 1.19 -5.38 1.68
CA PHE A 129 2.29 -5.11 2.62
C PHE A 129 2.58 -6.36 3.45
N ILE A 130 3.67 -7.05 3.13
CA ILE A 130 4.02 -8.36 3.73
C ILE A 130 5.08 -8.15 4.80
N TYR A 131 4.64 -7.97 6.04
CA TYR A 131 5.55 -7.82 7.17
C TYR A 131 5.97 -9.17 7.74
N ASN A 132 7.28 -9.37 7.90
CA ASN A 132 7.83 -10.51 8.60
C ASN A 132 8.45 -10.05 9.93
N HIS A 133 8.03 -10.66 11.03
CA HIS A 133 8.45 -10.33 12.40
C HIS A 133 9.43 -11.35 13.01
N ASP A 134 9.79 -12.43 12.30
CA ASP A 134 10.73 -13.45 12.80
C ASP A 134 12.20 -13.17 12.45
N ASN A 135 12.47 -12.05 11.75
CA ASN A 135 13.79 -11.64 11.27
C ASN A 135 14.50 -12.65 10.32
N GLU A 136 13.83 -13.72 9.88
CA GLU A 136 14.33 -14.69 8.92
C GLU A 136 13.79 -14.36 7.52
N TYR A 137 14.68 -14.02 6.58
CA TYR A 137 14.27 -13.58 5.25
C TYR A 137 14.04 -14.76 4.28
N ASP A 138 12.88 -14.78 3.61
CA ASP A 138 12.62 -15.71 2.50
C ASP A 138 13.15 -15.11 1.18
N LYS A 139 14.36 -15.54 0.79
CA LYS A 139 14.95 -15.25 -0.53
C LYS A 139 14.11 -15.94 -1.62
N GLY A 140 13.44 -15.17 -2.46
CA GLY A 140 12.70 -15.67 -3.62
C GLY A 140 11.17 -15.65 -3.47
N LEU A 141 10.63 -14.97 -2.45
CA LEU A 141 9.19 -14.75 -2.32
C LEU A 141 8.59 -14.12 -3.59
N LEU A 142 9.19 -13.03 -4.07
CA LEU A 142 8.73 -12.33 -5.28
C LEU A 142 8.85 -13.20 -6.53
N ASP A 143 9.95 -13.96 -6.67
CA ASP A 143 10.15 -14.88 -7.81
C ASP A 143 9.06 -15.95 -7.84
N LYS A 144 8.75 -16.57 -6.69
CA LYS A 144 7.67 -17.56 -6.57
C LYS A 144 6.31 -16.95 -6.83
N ILE A 145 6.01 -15.75 -6.31
CA ILE A 145 4.76 -15.05 -6.59
C ILE A 145 4.63 -14.78 -8.09
N SER A 146 5.68 -14.28 -8.75
CA SER A 146 5.67 -13.98 -10.18
C SER A 146 5.36 -15.22 -11.03
N ASN A 147 5.94 -16.38 -10.67
CA ASN A 147 5.69 -17.66 -11.34
C ASN A 147 4.26 -18.19 -11.11
N ILE A 148 3.63 -17.83 -9.99
CA ILE A 148 2.28 -18.25 -9.62
C ILE A 148 1.21 -17.33 -10.22
N LEU A 149 1.55 -16.06 -10.48
CA LEU A 149 0.69 -15.07 -11.13
C LEU A 149 0.59 -15.29 -12.64
N ASN A 150 0.20 -16.50 -13.06
CA ASN A 150 -0.26 -16.79 -14.43
C ASN A 150 -1.76 -16.48 -14.62
N SER A 151 -2.42 -15.91 -13.61
CA SER A 151 -3.86 -15.65 -13.63
C SER A 151 -4.18 -14.26 -14.18
N ASP A 152 -5.20 -14.16 -15.04
CA ASP A 152 -5.82 -12.90 -15.45
C ASP A 152 -6.29 -12.11 -14.21
N LEU A 153 -5.44 -11.20 -13.74
CA LEU A 153 -5.84 -10.19 -12.78
C LEU A 153 -6.59 -9.11 -13.54
N LYS A 154 -7.86 -8.91 -13.18
CA LYS A 154 -8.70 -7.85 -13.75
C LYS A 154 -8.73 -6.69 -12.78
N PHE A 155 -8.13 -5.58 -13.19
CA PHE A 155 -8.17 -4.29 -12.52
C PHE A 155 -8.12 -3.17 -13.57
N PRO A 156 -8.46 -1.92 -13.21
CA PRO A 156 -8.60 -0.83 -14.16
C PRO A 156 -7.30 -0.52 -14.91
N THR A 157 -7.44 -0.01 -16.14
CA THR A 157 -6.30 0.51 -16.91
C THR A 157 -5.64 1.65 -16.12
N ASN A 158 -4.30 1.68 -16.09
CA ASN A 158 -3.47 2.61 -15.32
C ASN A 158 -3.49 2.42 -13.79
N SER A 159 -4.04 1.32 -13.28
CA SER A 159 -3.84 0.91 -11.89
C SER A 159 -2.66 -0.05 -11.78
N TYR A 160 -2.01 -0.06 -10.61
CA TYR A 160 -0.93 -1.01 -10.29
C TYR A 160 -1.26 -1.78 -9.01
N ILE A 161 -0.67 -2.97 -8.88
CA ILE A 161 -0.62 -3.71 -7.62
C ILE A 161 0.84 -3.81 -7.20
N PHE A 162 1.17 -3.14 -6.10
CA PHE A 162 2.50 -3.18 -5.50
C PHE A 162 2.56 -4.31 -4.46
N ILE A 163 3.67 -5.03 -4.45
CA ILE A 163 3.93 -6.04 -3.42
C ILE A 163 5.17 -5.58 -2.68
N LEU A 164 4.99 -5.15 -1.43
CA LEU A 164 6.09 -4.77 -0.55
C LEU A 164 6.45 -5.99 0.30
N ASP A 165 7.52 -6.66 -0.12
CA ASP A 165 8.08 -7.79 0.59
C ASP A 165 8.91 -7.31 1.80
N PRO A 166 9.32 -8.23 2.71
CA PRO A 166 10.10 -7.86 3.88
C PRO A 166 11.41 -7.12 3.57
N VAL A 167 12.05 -7.36 2.42
CA VAL A 167 13.26 -6.59 2.04
C VAL A 167 12.90 -5.18 1.63
N SER A 168 11.88 -4.99 0.79
CA SER A 168 11.41 -3.66 0.39
C SER A 168 10.97 -2.84 1.60
N ILE A 169 10.25 -3.45 2.55
CA ILE A 169 9.81 -2.78 3.78
C ILE A 169 11.00 -2.34 4.63
N ARG A 170 12.00 -3.22 4.84
CA ARG A 170 13.20 -2.87 5.59
C ARG A 170 13.99 -1.75 4.92
N PHE A 171 14.13 -1.82 3.59
CA PHE A 171 14.79 -0.77 2.82
C PHE A 171 14.07 0.58 2.99
N LEU A 172 12.76 0.62 2.79
CA LEU A 172 11.95 1.83 2.98
C LEU A 172 12.03 2.37 4.41
N LEU A 173 12.04 1.47 5.41
CA LEU A 173 12.20 1.86 6.81
C LEU A 173 13.58 2.50 7.06
N SER A 174 14.66 1.91 6.57
CA SER A 174 16.00 2.49 6.68
C SER A 174 16.10 3.85 6.00
N VAL A 175 15.56 3.97 4.76
CA VAL A 175 15.55 5.23 4.01
C VAL A 175 14.77 6.31 4.77
N THR A 176 13.57 6.00 5.25
CA THR A 176 12.72 6.96 5.97
C THR A 176 13.32 7.34 7.32
N GLU A 177 13.95 6.42 8.04
CA GLU A 177 14.70 6.73 9.26
C GLU A 177 15.90 7.64 8.99
N ASP A 178 16.64 7.41 7.91
CA ASP A 178 17.76 8.25 7.53
C ASP A 178 17.30 9.65 7.09
N ILE A 179 16.19 9.76 6.34
CA ILE A 179 15.57 11.06 6.01
C ILE A 179 15.18 11.80 7.30
N ALA A 180 14.51 11.12 8.23
CA ALA A 180 14.08 11.71 9.49
C ALA A 180 15.27 12.16 10.36
N LYS A 181 16.33 11.35 10.45
CA LYS A 181 17.58 11.72 11.13
C LYS A 181 18.25 12.91 10.45
N ARG A 182 18.41 12.86 9.13
CA ARG A 182 19.04 13.92 8.31
C ARG A 182 18.34 15.26 8.43
N ARG A 183 17.01 15.26 8.55
CA ARG A 183 16.22 16.47 8.80
C ARG A 183 16.57 17.16 10.12
N ASN A 184 17.10 16.42 11.09
CA ASN A 184 17.50 16.92 12.41
C ASN A 184 19.01 17.20 12.54
N TYR A 185 19.80 17.06 11.48
CA TYR A 185 21.16 17.59 11.51
C TYR A 185 21.05 19.10 11.36
N GLU A 186 21.53 19.83 12.37
CA GLU A 186 21.99 21.20 12.14
C GLU A 186 23.03 21.11 11.03
N ASP A 187 22.83 21.92 10.00
CA ASP A 187 23.77 22.03 8.91
C ASP A 187 25.17 22.33 9.47
N HIS A 188 26.21 21.86 8.79
CA HIS A 188 27.58 21.96 9.30
C HIS A 188 28.10 23.41 9.49
N ASN A 189 27.28 24.45 9.26
CA ASN A 189 27.65 25.86 9.35
C ASN A 189 26.63 26.79 10.04
N GLY A 190 25.55 26.30 10.66
CA GLY A 190 24.55 27.20 11.26
C GLY A 190 23.90 28.15 10.24
N GLN A 191 23.89 27.77 8.96
CA GLN A 191 23.13 28.43 7.91
C GLN A 191 21.67 27.98 8.04
N LEU A 192 20.85 28.92 8.52
CA LEU A 192 19.40 28.97 8.27
C LEU A 192 19.08 28.29 6.95
N ALA A 193 18.24 27.25 7.01
CA ALA A 193 17.75 26.43 5.91
C ALA A 193 17.75 27.16 4.56
N GLU A 194 18.91 27.17 3.88
CA GLU A 194 18.95 27.58 2.49
C GLU A 194 18.37 26.40 1.73
N PHE A 195 17.08 26.49 1.44
CA PHE A 195 16.39 25.56 0.59
C PHE A 195 17.06 25.55 -0.78
N LEU A 196 18.01 24.62 -0.98
CA LEU A 196 18.79 24.51 -2.21
C LEU A 196 17.91 24.37 -3.47
N TRP A 197 16.67 23.89 -3.33
CA TRP A 197 15.69 23.82 -4.40
C TRP A 197 15.17 25.19 -4.88
N GLU A 198 15.18 26.23 -4.02
CA GLU A 198 14.87 27.62 -4.40
C GLU A 198 16.00 28.26 -5.23
N LYS A 199 17.19 27.66 -5.23
CA LYS A 199 18.34 28.09 -6.03
C LYS A 199 18.44 27.39 -7.38
N ILE A 200 17.52 26.48 -7.70
CA ILE A 200 17.43 25.88 -9.03
C ILE A 200 16.76 26.92 -9.94
N PRO A 201 17.45 27.40 -11.00
CA PRO A 201 16.84 28.33 -11.94
C PRO A 201 15.56 27.72 -12.53
N PRO A 202 14.49 28.51 -12.75
CA PRO A 202 13.36 28.03 -13.51
C PRO A 202 13.85 27.49 -14.86
N TRP A 203 13.26 26.40 -15.30
CA TRP A 203 13.49 25.86 -16.65
C TRP A 203 12.89 26.87 -17.64
N ASP A 204 13.72 27.80 -18.13
CA ASP A 204 13.31 28.75 -19.14
C ASP A 204 12.87 28.00 -20.42
N SER A 205 11.69 28.38 -20.94
CA SER A 205 11.17 27.99 -22.26
C SER A 205 11.71 28.94 -23.33
#